data_AF-A0AAW3V0E8-F1
#
_entry.id   AF-A0AAW3V0E8-F1
#
_cell.length_a   1.000
_cell.length_b   1.000
_cell.length_c   1.000
_cell.angle_alpha   90.00
_cell.angle_beta   90.00
_cell.angle_gamma   90.00
#
_symmetry.space_group_name_H-M   'P 1'
#
loop_
_entity.id
_entity.type
_entity.pdbx_description
1 polymer ?
#
loop_
_entity_poly.entity_id
_entity_poly.type
_entity_poly.pdbx_seq_one_letter_code
_entity_poly.pdbx_strand_id
1 'polypeptide(L)'
;MGYSGTRNIPGKSAMEMLRHVDTHYAGRKVENETAAYEVLDGKPGRGGLWFVVCMTIKATGESFNYAEFVKISRDKEEFCWKTISEFSDPGETSMPRSLFKQLTPIEMIPSGSGRNLENAAAWREAQSSAYAQISLEGATAPNIGDVIVFRDPIDFQMGNQTVTTQRFRVREWGRSRRLTPLVGDGEAGFNAKLRRSTWDANPFEVEGRAAVVQAVDVAVPLLASQRQPQQAALF
;
A
#
# COMPACT_ATOMS: atom_id res chain seq x y z
N MET A 1 -20.76 11.15 -6.96
CA MET A 1 -21.43 10.19 -6.06
C MET A 1 -21.05 10.48 -4.60
N GLY A 2 -22.05 10.68 -3.74
CA GLY A 2 -21.93 11.07 -2.32
C GLY A 2 -21.66 9.90 -1.37
N TYR A 3 -21.47 10.20 -0.09
CA TYR A 3 -21.37 9.19 0.99
C TYR A 3 -22.78 8.76 1.43
N SER A 4 -22.95 7.48 1.74
CA SER A 4 -24.09 6.98 2.52
C SER A 4 -23.78 7.14 4.01
N GLY A 5 -24.80 7.34 4.84
CA GLY A 5 -24.61 7.62 6.27
C GLY A 5 -25.72 7.06 7.16
N THR A 6 -25.38 6.77 8.41
CA THR A 6 -26.29 6.31 9.46
C THR A 6 -25.80 6.78 10.83
N ARG A 7 -26.61 6.59 11.87
CA ARG A 7 -26.19 6.86 13.25
C ARG A 7 -25.09 5.89 13.67
N ASN A 8 -24.00 6.41 14.22
CA ASN A 8 -22.94 5.62 14.80
C ASN A 8 -23.44 4.83 16.02
N ILE A 9 -23.12 3.54 16.09
CA ILE A 9 -23.39 2.68 17.25
C ILE A 9 -22.09 2.52 18.05
N PRO A 10 -22.02 3.05 19.29
CA PRO A 10 -20.85 2.89 20.15
C PRO A 10 -20.48 1.42 20.37
N GLY A 11 -19.18 1.13 20.44
CA GLY A 11 -18.66 -0.22 20.68
C GLY A 11 -18.61 -1.15 19.46
N LYS A 12 -19.30 -0.83 18.35
CA LYS A 12 -19.20 -1.61 17.10
C LYS A 12 -18.00 -1.19 16.25
N SER A 13 -17.34 -2.17 15.64
CA SER A 13 -16.32 -1.99 14.61
C SER A 13 -16.92 -1.54 13.28
N ALA A 14 -16.08 -1.02 12.38
CA ALA A 14 -16.50 -0.63 11.04
C ALA A 14 -17.14 -1.78 10.23
N MET A 15 -16.60 -3.00 10.35
CA MET A 15 -17.15 -4.20 9.70
C MET A 15 -18.54 -4.55 10.26
N GLU A 16 -18.72 -4.45 11.58
CA GLU A 16 -20.02 -4.70 12.22
C GLU A 16 -21.04 -3.62 11.90
N MET A 17 -20.60 -2.36 11.81
CA MET A 17 -21.42 -1.25 11.35
C MET A 17 -21.89 -1.51 9.92
N LEU A 18 -20.98 -1.78 8.97
CA LEU A 18 -21.34 -2.10 7.58
C LEU A 18 -22.25 -3.31 7.48
N ARG A 19 -22.02 -4.40 8.21
CA ARG A 19 -22.93 -5.56 8.22
C ARG A 19 -24.34 -5.22 8.67
N HIS A 20 -24.50 -4.20 9.50
CA HIS A 20 -25.77 -3.82 10.08
C HIS A 20 -26.58 -2.88 9.18
N VAL A 21 -25.92 -2.01 8.43
CA VAL A 21 -26.56 -0.94 7.65
C VAL A 21 -26.37 -1.06 6.14
N ASP A 22 -25.38 -1.84 5.75
CA ASP A 22 -25.05 -2.23 4.39
C ASP A 22 -24.99 -3.76 4.32
N THR A 23 -24.76 -4.30 3.15
CA THR A 23 -24.70 -5.74 2.94
C THR A 23 -23.31 -6.27 2.62
N HIS A 24 -22.26 -5.46 2.80
CA HIS A 24 -20.87 -5.89 2.56
C HIS A 24 -20.36 -6.86 3.65
N TYR A 25 -20.56 -8.16 3.41
CA TYR A 25 -19.95 -9.26 4.16
C TYR A 25 -19.77 -10.49 3.25
N ALA A 26 -18.78 -11.32 3.56
CA ALA A 26 -18.51 -12.55 2.81
C ALA A 26 -19.76 -13.44 2.73
N GLY A 27 -20.07 -13.92 1.52
CA GLY A 27 -21.28 -14.66 1.18
C GLY A 27 -22.49 -13.80 0.81
N ARG A 28 -22.41 -12.46 0.94
CA ARG A 28 -23.48 -11.60 0.44
C ARG A 28 -23.60 -11.73 -1.07
N LYS A 29 -24.82 -11.99 -1.53
CA LYS A 29 -25.21 -11.97 -2.94
C LYS A 29 -26.15 -10.81 -3.24
N VAL A 30 -25.81 -9.98 -4.22
CA VAL A 30 -26.68 -8.93 -4.77
C VAL A 30 -26.81 -9.19 -6.25
N GLU A 31 -27.98 -8.98 -6.83
CA GLU A 31 -28.16 -9.07 -8.27
C GLU A 31 -28.94 -7.88 -8.80
N ASN A 32 -28.65 -7.53 -10.04
CA ASN A 32 -29.46 -6.61 -10.83
C ASN A 32 -29.81 -7.29 -12.17
N GLU A 33 -30.33 -6.53 -13.12
CA GLU A 33 -30.74 -7.05 -14.43
C GLU A 33 -29.55 -7.57 -15.25
N THR A 34 -28.35 -7.03 -15.05
CA THR A 34 -27.17 -7.29 -15.89
C THR A 34 -26.19 -8.28 -15.28
N ALA A 35 -26.08 -8.32 -13.95
CA ALA A 35 -25.09 -9.12 -13.26
C ALA A 35 -25.54 -9.57 -11.87
N ALA A 36 -24.95 -10.67 -11.41
CA ALA A 36 -24.94 -11.08 -10.02
C ALA A 36 -23.57 -10.76 -9.40
N TYR A 37 -23.57 -10.39 -8.15
CA TYR A 37 -22.41 -9.98 -7.36
C TYR A 37 -22.36 -10.80 -6.09
N GLU A 38 -21.23 -11.42 -5.80
CA GLU A 38 -21.00 -12.15 -4.56
C GLU A 38 -19.72 -11.65 -3.87
N VAL A 39 -19.84 -11.22 -2.62
CA VAL A 39 -18.67 -10.87 -1.81
C VAL A 39 -17.99 -12.17 -1.36
N LEU A 40 -16.77 -12.43 -1.80
CA LEU A 40 -16.03 -13.65 -1.48
C LEU A 40 -15.27 -13.58 -0.16
N ASP A 41 -14.50 -12.50 0.02
CA ASP A 41 -13.65 -12.27 1.20
C ASP A 41 -13.61 -10.77 1.50
N GLY A 42 -13.32 -10.42 2.75
CA GLY A 42 -13.27 -9.03 3.19
C GLY A 42 -12.37 -8.83 4.42
N LYS A 43 -11.48 -7.83 4.35
CA LYS A 43 -10.51 -7.55 5.42
C LYS A 43 -10.30 -6.05 5.61
N PRO A 44 -9.98 -5.61 6.84
CA PRO A 44 -9.52 -4.25 7.06
C PRO A 44 -8.19 -4.01 6.33
N GLY A 45 -8.04 -2.80 5.78
CA GLY A 45 -6.79 -2.35 5.16
C GLY A 45 -6.58 -0.85 5.38
N ARG A 46 -5.57 -0.28 4.72
CA ARG A 46 -5.29 1.16 4.86
C ARG A 46 -6.45 1.95 4.25
N GLY A 47 -7.02 2.88 5.01
CA GLY A 47 -8.06 3.81 4.55
C GLY A 47 -9.50 3.30 4.64
N GLY A 48 -9.74 2.04 5.00
CA GLY A 48 -11.10 1.48 5.09
C GLY A 48 -11.13 -0.04 5.03
N LEU A 49 -12.21 -0.58 4.47
CA LEU A 49 -12.45 -2.01 4.35
C LEU A 49 -12.33 -2.44 2.89
N TRP A 50 -11.70 -3.59 2.67
CA TRP A 50 -11.46 -4.15 1.34
C TRP A 50 -12.21 -5.43 1.16
N PHE A 51 -12.74 -5.64 -0.05
CA PHE A 51 -13.52 -6.80 -0.41
C PHE A 51 -13.08 -7.32 -1.77
N VAL A 52 -13.14 -8.64 -1.93
CA VAL A 52 -13.09 -9.31 -3.23
C VAL A 52 -14.52 -9.64 -3.60
N VAL A 53 -14.96 -9.18 -4.77
CA VAL A 53 -16.31 -9.41 -5.27
C VAL A 53 -16.24 -10.20 -6.57
N CYS A 54 -16.95 -11.32 -6.62
CA CYS A 54 -17.19 -12.07 -7.84
C CYS A 54 -18.38 -11.43 -8.57
N MET A 55 -18.14 -10.90 -9.76
CA MET A 55 -19.20 -10.48 -10.67
C MET A 55 -19.47 -11.61 -11.66
N THR A 56 -20.73 -12.01 -11.81
CA THR A 56 -21.19 -12.93 -12.86
C THR A 56 -22.09 -12.17 -13.83
N ILE A 57 -21.71 -12.11 -15.09
CA ILE A 57 -22.49 -11.45 -16.16
C ILE A 57 -23.67 -12.35 -16.51
N LYS A 58 -24.91 -11.91 -16.30
CA LYS A 58 -26.08 -12.78 -16.49
C LYS A 58 -26.27 -13.23 -17.93
N ALA A 59 -25.93 -12.36 -18.88
CA ALA A 59 -26.09 -12.64 -20.30
C ALA A 59 -25.15 -13.76 -20.81
N THR A 60 -23.92 -13.83 -20.29
CA THR A 60 -22.90 -14.79 -20.77
C THR A 60 -22.61 -15.92 -19.78
N GLY A 61 -22.99 -15.75 -18.51
CA GLY A 61 -22.63 -16.66 -17.42
C GLY A 61 -21.17 -16.55 -16.97
N GLU A 62 -20.36 -15.71 -17.61
CA GLU A 62 -18.95 -15.53 -17.28
C GLU A 62 -18.80 -14.81 -15.94
N SER A 63 -17.77 -15.17 -15.18
CA SER A 63 -17.50 -14.58 -13.87
C SER A 63 -16.05 -14.17 -13.71
N PHE A 64 -15.82 -13.11 -12.94
CA PHE A 64 -14.50 -12.62 -12.59
C PHE A 64 -14.50 -11.91 -11.23
N ASN A 65 -13.35 -11.92 -10.57
CA ASN A 65 -13.14 -11.30 -9.27
C ASN A 65 -12.50 -9.92 -9.43
N TYR A 66 -13.10 -8.93 -8.80
CA TYR A 66 -12.60 -7.56 -8.74
C TYR A 66 -12.55 -7.03 -7.31
N ALA A 67 -11.82 -5.94 -7.10
CA ALA A 67 -11.70 -5.30 -5.80
C ALA A 67 -12.76 -4.23 -5.58
N GLU A 68 -13.38 -4.27 -4.39
CA GLU A 68 -14.13 -3.14 -3.82
C GLU A 68 -13.45 -2.62 -2.56
N PHE A 69 -13.42 -1.30 -2.45
CA PHE A 69 -12.94 -0.54 -1.32
C PHE A 69 -14.09 0.27 -0.74
N VAL A 70 -14.37 0.06 0.54
CA VAL A 70 -15.34 0.87 1.28
C VAL A 70 -14.55 1.88 2.12
N LYS A 71 -14.57 3.13 1.67
CA LYS A 71 -14.03 4.28 2.41
C LYS A 71 -14.97 4.61 3.56
N ILE A 72 -14.43 4.80 4.75
CA ILE A 72 -15.23 5.00 5.96
C ILE A 72 -14.83 6.31 6.61
N SER A 73 -15.84 7.12 6.93
CA SER A 73 -15.73 8.29 7.80
C SER A 73 -16.61 8.05 9.01
N ARG A 74 -16.09 8.26 10.22
CA ARG A 74 -16.82 8.01 11.46
C ARG A 74 -16.45 9.04 12.51
N ASP A 75 -17.45 9.58 13.20
CA ASP A 75 -17.29 10.37 14.40
C ASP A 75 -18.13 9.79 15.55
N LYS A 76 -18.43 10.58 16.59
CA LYS A 76 -19.22 10.11 17.74
C LYS A 76 -20.69 9.86 17.41
N GLU A 77 -21.23 10.52 16.40
CA GLU A 77 -22.67 10.56 16.09
C GLU A 77 -22.99 9.87 14.75
N GLU A 78 -22.09 9.98 13.78
CA GLU A 78 -22.29 9.54 12.40
C GLU A 78 -21.29 8.46 11.97
N PHE A 79 -21.81 7.53 11.19
CA PHE A 79 -21.04 6.53 10.47
C PHE A 79 -21.38 6.64 8.99
N CYS A 80 -20.41 7.06 8.20
CA CYS A 80 -20.55 7.32 6.77
C CYS A 80 -19.62 6.42 5.97
N TRP A 81 -20.10 5.94 4.83
CA TRP A 81 -19.33 5.05 3.96
C TRP A 81 -19.56 5.35 2.48
N LYS A 82 -18.56 4.97 1.68
CA LYS A 82 -18.61 5.09 0.23
C LYS A 82 -17.89 3.91 -0.41
N THR A 83 -18.60 3.19 -1.26
CA THR A 83 -18.04 2.09 -2.05
C THR A 83 -17.36 2.63 -3.30
N ILE A 84 -16.15 2.14 -3.55
CA ILE A 84 -15.28 2.48 -4.67
C ILE A 84 -14.78 1.15 -5.22
N SER A 85 -14.71 0.99 -6.54
CA SER A 85 -14.13 -0.23 -7.15
C SER A 85 -12.77 0.09 -7.76
N GLU A 86 -11.98 -0.95 -8.05
CA GLU A 86 -10.75 -0.80 -8.84
C GLU A 86 -10.97 -0.15 -10.22
N PHE A 87 -12.20 -0.16 -10.73
CA PHE A 87 -12.56 0.46 -12.01
C PHE A 87 -12.83 1.98 -11.90
N SER A 88 -12.89 2.53 -10.69
CA SER A 88 -13.44 3.89 -10.48
C SER A 88 -12.39 5.00 -10.54
N ASP A 89 -11.25 4.90 -9.85
CA ASP A 89 -10.21 5.94 -9.80
C ASP A 89 -8.91 5.42 -9.11
N PRO A 90 -7.74 6.07 -9.25
CA PRO A 90 -6.49 5.55 -8.72
C PRO A 90 -6.33 5.80 -7.22
N GLY A 91 -6.26 4.70 -6.47
CA GLY A 91 -5.02 4.38 -5.75
C GLY A 91 -4.71 5.07 -4.42
N GLU A 92 -5.68 5.64 -3.70
CA GLU A 92 -5.36 6.25 -2.39
C GLU A 92 -5.05 5.24 -1.27
N THR A 93 -5.31 3.95 -1.49
CA THR A 93 -5.41 2.98 -0.40
C THR A 93 -4.74 1.66 -0.75
N SER A 94 -4.09 1.02 0.23
CA SER A 94 -3.39 -0.26 0.04
C SER A 94 -4.28 -1.41 0.46
N MET A 95 -4.59 -2.28 -0.50
CA MET A 95 -5.35 -3.52 -0.29
C MET A 95 -4.45 -4.54 0.44
N PRO A 96 -5.00 -5.41 1.31
CA PRO A 96 -4.25 -6.53 1.83
C PRO A 96 -3.79 -7.48 0.70
N ARG A 97 -2.49 -7.82 0.67
CA ARG A 97 -1.89 -8.69 -0.37
C ARG A 97 -2.58 -10.06 -0.51
N SER A 98 -3.16 -10.58 0.57
CA SER A 98 -3.93 -11.84 0.53
C SER A 98 -5.21 -11.73 -0.29
N LEU A 99 -5.86 -10.56 -0.30
CA LEU A 99 -7.05 -10.32 -1.10
C LEU A 99 -6.68 -10.01 -2.55
N PHE A 100 -5.60 -9.24 -2.76
CA PHE A 100 -5.10 -8.91 -4.08
C PHE A 100 -4.78 -10.15 -4.93
N LYS A 101 -4.23 -11.21 -4.31
CA LYS A 101 -3.95 -12.49 -4.97
C LYS A 101 -5.19 -13.27 -5.43
N GLN A 102 -6.39 -12.88 -5.00
CA GLN A 102 -7.66 -13.53 -5.37
C GLN A 102 -8.34 -12.87 -6.57
N LEU A 103 -7.81 -11.74 -7.04
CA LEU A 103 -8.37 -11.00 -8.17
C LEU A 103 -8.11 -11.75 -9.48
N THR A 104 -9.11 -11.79 -10.37
CA THR A 104 -8.96 -12.39 -11.69
C THR A 104 -8.02 -11.53 -12.52
N PRO A 105 -6.98 -12.08 -13.18
CA PRO A 105 -6.07 -11.29 -14.02
C PRO A 105 -6.80 -10.39 -15.02
N ILE A 106 -6.28 -9.18 -15.28
CA ILE A 106 -7.00 -8.15 -16.06
C ILE A 106 -7.34 -8.66 -17.45
N GLU A 107 -6.42 -9.38 -18.08
CA GLU A 107 -6.53 -10.02 -19.39
C GLU A 107 -7.61 -11.11 -19.46
N MET A 108 -8.05 -11.62 -18.31
CA MET A 108 -9.13 -12.62 -18.20
C MET A 108 -10.49 -11.98 -17.88
N ILE A 109 -10.57 -10.67 -17.69
CA ILE A 109 -11.84 -9.98 -17.46
C ILE A 109 -12.58 -9.82 -18.79
N PRO A 110 -13.85 -10.27 -18.90
CA PRO A 110 -14.61 -10.16 -20.14
C PRO A 110 -14.78 -8.71 -20.60
N SER A 111 -14.54 -8.47 -21.90
CA SER A 111 -14.66 -7.15 -22.54
C SER A 111 -16.08 -6.58 -22.47
N GLY A 112 -17.10 -7.46 -22.38
CA GLY A 112 -18.51 -7.11 -22.25
C GLY A 112 -18.97 -6.74 -20.83
N SER A 113 -18.07 -6.67 -19.86
CA SER A 113 -18.40 -6.37 -18.46
C SER A 113 -18.86 -4.92 -18.20
N GLY A 114 -18.66 -4.00 -19.16
CA GLY A 114 -18.96 -2.57 -18.99
C GLY A 114 -18.07 -1.87 -17.96
N ARG A 115 -16.94 -2.48 -17.60
CA ARG A 115 -15.99 -1.96 -16.62
C ARG A 115 -14.82 -1.24 -17.31
N ASN A 116 -14.29 -0.22 -16.65
CA ASN A 116 -13.11 0.49 -17.13
C ASN A 116 -11.84 -0.32 -16.78
N LEU A 117 -11.40 -1.17 -17.72
CA LEU A 117 -10.25 -2.06 -17.51
C LEU A 117 -8.92 -1.31 -17.40
N GLU A 118 -8.79 -0.15 -18.05
CA GLU A 118 -7.58 0.68 -17.96
C GLU A 118 -7.37 1.19 -16.53
N ASN A 119 -8.45 1.66 -15.89
CA ASN A 119 -8.42 2.08 -14.49
C ASN A 119 -8.03 0.93 -13.56
N ALA A 120 -8.60 -0.26 -13.77
CA ALA A 120 -8.27 -1.42 -12.96
C ALA A 120 -6.81 -1.86 -13.13
N ALA A 121 -6.28 -1.84 -14.36
CA ALA A 121 -4.89 -2.14 -14.63
C ALA A 121 -3.95 -1.19 -13.89
N ALA A 122 -4.16 0.12 -14.03
CA ALA A 122 -3.37 1.15 -13.34
C ALA A 122 -3.44 1.01 -11.81
N TRP A 123 -4.62 0.70 -11.27
CA TRP A 123 -4.79 0.48 -9.84
C TRP A 123 -4.00 -0.73 -9.34
N ARG A 124 -4.05 -1.86 -10.06
CA ARG A 124 -3.35 -3.09 -9.68
C ARG A 124 -1.84 -2.98 -9.80
N GLU A 125 -1.36 -2.22 -10.78
CA GLU A 125 0.06 -1.87 -10.89
C GLU A 125 0.51 -1.07 -9.66
N ALA A 126 -0.24 -0.04 -9.27
CA ALA A 126 0.07 0.77 -8.09
C ALA A 126 0.13 -0.07 -6.80
N GLN A 127 -0.79 -1.02 -6.62
CA GLN A 127 -0.73 -1.96 -5.48
C GLN A 127 0.53 -2.83 -5.52
N SER A 128 0.86 -3.38 -6.69
CA SER A 128 2.00 -4.27 -6.87
C SER A 128 3.31 -3.57 -6.54
N SER A 129 3.48 -2.34 -7.02
CA SER A 129 4.61 -1.47 -6.70
C SER A 129 4.70 -1.16 -5.20
N ALA A 130 3.58 -0.87 -4.55
CA ALA A 130 3.56 -0.65 -3.10
C ALA A 130 3.98 -1.90 -2.31
N TYR A 131 3.56 -3.10 -2.72
CA TYR A 131 4.00 -4.35 -2.08
C TYR A 131 5.49 -4.63 -2.30
N ALA A 132 6.01 -4.33 -3.48
CA ALA A 132 7.42 -4.47 -3.80
C ALA A 132 8.26 -3.53 -2.92
N GLN A 133 7.85 -2.27 -2.78
CA GLN A 133 8.52 -1.30 -1.90
C GLN A 133 8.54 -1.75 -0.44
N ILE A 134 7.41 -2.23 0.10
CA ILE A 134 7.36 -2.77 1.48
C ILE A 134 8.30 -3.97 1.64
N SER A 135 8.36 -4.84 0.62
CA SER A 135 9.24 -6.01 0.65
C SER A 135 10.71 -5.60 0.61
N LEU A 136 11.06 -4.57 -0.17
CA LEU A 136 12.39 -3.99 -0.23
C LEU A 136 12.79 -3.33 1.10
N GLU A 137 11.91 -2.52 1.70
CA GLU A 137 12.11 -1.94 3.04
C GLU A 137 12.30 -3.02 4.12
N GLY A 138 11.61 -4.16 3.98
CA GLY A 138 11.77 -5.30 4.86
C GLY A 138 13.08 -6.08 4.61
N ALA A 139 13.56 -6.15 3.38
CA ALA A 139 14.79 -6.85 3.03
C ALA A 139 16.06 -6.04 3.37
N THR A 140 15.97 -4.70 3.32
CA THR A 140 17.05 -3.78 3.73
C THR A 140 16.95 -3.37 5.20
N ALA A 141 15.97 -3.89 5.94
CA ALA A 141 15.79 -3.66 7.36
C ALA A 141 16.99 -4.17 8.18
N PRO A 142 17.53 -3.34 9.09
CA PRO A 142 18.42 -3.80 10.15
C PRO A 142 17.77 -4.87 11.03
N ASN A 143 18.57 -5.83 11.44
CA ASN A 143 18.24 -6.81 12.47
C ASN A 143 18.54 -6.25 13.87
N ILE A 144 17.90 -6.84 14.88
CA ILE A 144 18.27 -6.56 16.28
C ILE A 144 19.72 -6.97 16.50
N GLY A 145 20.50 -6.07 17.12
CA GLY A 145 21.93 -6.23 17.35
C GLY A 145 22.81 -5.59 16.27
N ASP A 146 22.29 -5.33 15.07
CA ASP A 146 23.02 -4.62 14.01
C ASP A 146 23.42 -3.23 14.50
N VAL A 147 24.55 -2.72 14.00
CA VAL A 147 24.93 -1.33 14.17
C VAL A 147 24.58 -0.59 12.89
N ILE A 148 23.72 0.41 12.99
CA ILE A 148 23.46 1.35 11.90
C ILE A 148 24.34 2.58 12.04
N VAL A 149 24.83 3.09 10.91
CA VAL A 149 25.64 4.30 10.83
C VAL A 149 24.89 5.28 9.94
N PHE A 150 24.36 6.35 10.55
CA PHE A 150 23.81 7.47 9.80
C PHE A 150 24.93 8.26 9.13
N ARG A 151 24.66 8.75 7.92
CA ARG A 151 25.62 9.59 7.19
C ARG A 151 25.98 10.85 7.98
N ASP A 152 24.97 11.52 8.53
CA ASP A 152 25.14 12.74 9.30
C ASP A 152 24.97 12.45 10.81
N PRO A 153 25.78 13.08 11.69
CA PRO A 153 25.63 12.92 13.13
C PRO A 153 24.28 13.44 13.61
N ILE A 154 23.73 12.75 14.61
CA ILE A 154 22.46 13.12 15.24
C ILE A 154 22.76 13.61 16.65
N ASP A 155 22.22 14.79 16.98
CA ASP A 155 22.34 15.41 18.29
C ASP A 155 21.19 14.99 19.21
N PHE A 156 21.53 14.59 20.43
CA PHE A 156 20.60 14.30 21.52
C PHE A 156 20.84 15.27 22.66
N GLN A 157 19.80 16.02 23.04
CA GLN A 157 19.82 16.84 24.25
C GLN A 157 19.54 15.97 25.47
N MET A 158 20.54 15.87 26.36
CA MET A 158 20.52 15.08 27.59
C MET A 158 20.77 16.02 28.77
N GLY A 159 19.70 16.61 29.30
CA GLY A 159 19.80 17.67 30.31
C GLY A 159 20.55 18.88 29.76
N ASN A 160 21.71 19.21 30.36
CA ASN A 160 22.56 20.32 29.92
C ASN A 160 23.66 19.90 28.92
N GLN A 161 23.67 18.65 28.47
CA GLN A 161 24.68 18.10 27.57
C GLN A 161 24.07 17.77 26.21
N THR A 162 24.84 17.97 25.15
CA THR A 162 24.52 17.47 23.81
C THR A 162 25.40 16.25 23.53
N VAL A 163 24.77 15.12 23.22
CA VAL A 163 25.45 13.90 22.78
C VAL A 163 25.24 13.78 21.27
N THR A 164 26.33 13.88 20.52
CA THR A 164 26.32 13.78 19.05
C THR A 164 26.89 12.42 18.64
N THR A 165 26.15 11.66 17.83
CA THR A 165 26.64 10.37 17.32
C THR A 165 26.01 9.98 15.99
N GLN A 166 26.76 9.21 15.21
CA GLN A 166 26.32 8.62 13.94
C GLN A 166 25.99 7.13 14.08
N ARG A 167 26.52 6.45 15.12
CA ARG A 167 26.49 4.99 15.24
C ARG A 167 25.48 4.57 16.28
N PHE A 168 24.62 3.63 15.93
CA PHE A 168 23.55 3.16 16.80
C PHE A 168 23.39 1.65 16.73
N ARG A 169 23.33 0.99 17.87
CA ARG A 169 22.96 -0.43 17.95
C ARG A 169 21.44 -0.58 17.95
N VAL A 170 20.92 -1.43 17.07
CA VAL A 170 19.49 -1.72 16.97
C VAL A 170 19.06 -2.61 18.13
N ARG A 171 18.11 -2.13 18.93
CA ARG A 171 17.49 -2.91 20.02
C ARG A 171 16.16 -3.51 19.61
N GLU A 172 15.37 -2.75 18.85
CA GLU A 172 14.11 -3.20 18.29
C GLU A 172 13.94 -2.59 16.89
N TRP A 173 13.46 -3.39 15.92
CA TRP A 173 13.12 -2.92 14.58
C TRP A 173 11.61 -3.08 14.30
N GLY A 174 11.05 -2.30 13.37
CA GLY A 174 9.61 -2.33 13.03
C GLY A 174 8.87 -1.05 13.42
N ARG A 175 7.75 -1.14 14.15
CA ARG A 175 6.93 0.03 14.54
C ARG A 175 7.52 0.83 15.72
N SER A 176 8.22 0.16 16.63
CA SER A 176 8.74 0.77 17.86
C SER A 176 10.15 1.35 17.73
N ARG A 177 10.89 0.96 16.66
CA ARG A 177 12.30 1.29 16.35
C ARG A 177 13.08 1.90 17.51
N ARG A 178 13.79 1.06 18.27
CA ARG A 178 14.61 1.49 19.42
C ARG A 178 16.07 1.25 19.12
N LEU A 179 16.87 2.26 19.45
CA LEU A 179 18.29 2.28 19.18
C LEU A 179 19.06 2.62 20.45
N THR A 180 20.26 2.11 20.60
CA THR A 180 21.21 2.55 21.62
C THR A 180 22.36 3.28 20.92
N PRO A 181 22.58 4.58 21.17
CA PRO A 181 23.69 5.31 20.58
C PRO A 181 25.03 4.75 21.06
N LEU A 182 26.01 4.73 20.16
CA LEU A 182 27.39 4.33 20.45
C LEU A 182 28.29 5.56 20.52
N VAL A 183 29.11 5.66 21.55
CA VAL A 183 30.07 6.76 21.79
C VAL A 183 31.43 6.14 22.06
N GLY A 184 32.39 6.36 21.17
CA GLY A 184 33.65 5.60 21.17
C GLY A 184 33.39 4.11 20.94
N ASP A 185 33.98 3.27 21.79
CA ASP A 185 33.80 1.81 21.77
C ASP A 185 32.61 1.31 22.64
N GLY A 186 31.92 2.23 23.33
CA GLY A 186 30.88 1.94 24.31
C GLY A 186 29.47 2.41 23.93
N GLU A 187 28.48 1.98 24.70
CA GLU A 187 27.09 2.44 24.57
C GLU A 187 26.85 3.68 25.43
N ALA A 188 26.10 4.67 24.90
CA ALA A 188 25.86 5.96 25.56
C ALA A 188 24.93 5.89 26.80
N GLY A 189 24.48 4.71 27.20
CA GLY A 189 23.66 4.51 28.41
C GLY A 189 22.18 4.92 28.29
N PHE A 190 21.69 5.28 27.10
CA PHE A 190 20.28 5.61 26.88
C PHE A 190 19.73 5.01 25.58
N ASN A 191 18.39 4.93 25.47
CA ASN A 191 17.71 4.46 24.26
C ASN A 191 17.13 5.63 23.47
N ALA A 192 17.53 5.75 22.21
CA ALA A 192 17.02 6.72 21.26
C ALA A 192 15.81 6.17 20.50
N LYS A 193 14.76 6.99 20.38
CA LYS A 193 13.65 6.80 19.46
C LYS A 193 13.65 7.93 18.44
N LEU A 194 14.10 7.65 17.23
CA LEU A 194 14.21 8.65 16.17
C LEU A 194 12.86 8.89 15.49
N ARG A 195 12.55 10.15 15.18
CA ARG A 195 11.35 10.54 14.43
C ARG A 195 11.45 10.03 13.01
N ARG A 196 10.29 9.75 12.37
CA ARG A 196 10.22 9.29 10.97
C ARG A 196 11.02 10.19 10.02
N SER A 197 10.88 11.50 10.16
CA SER A 197 11.60 12.49 9.37
C SER A 197 13.13 12.35 9.42
N THR A 198 13.69 11.88 10.54
CA THR A 198 15.13 11.63 10.66
C THR A 198 15.57 10.46 9.78
N TRP A 199 14.74 9.43 9.64
CA TRP A 199 15.02 8.29 8.77
C TRP A 199 14.88 8.65 7.30
N ASP A 200 13.90 9.49 6.96
CA ASP A 200 13.65 9.90 5.57
C ASP A 200 14.72 10.88 5.07
N ALA A 201 15.23 11.75 5.95
CA ALA A 201 16.23 12.76 5.60
C ALA A 201 17.67 12.28 5.67
N ASN A 202 17.98 11.30 6.54
CA ASN A 202 19.34 10.82 6.75
C ASN A 202 19.45 9.34 6.32
N PRO A 203 20.05 9.06 5.16
CA PRO A 203 20.45 7.72 4.79
C PRO A 203 21.33 7.10 5.89
N PHE A 204 21.15 5.80 6.11
CA PHE A 204 21.98 5.03 7.03
C PHE A 204 22.39 3.72 6.37
N GLU A 205 23.53 3.19 6.81
CA GLU A 205 24.04 1.89 6.41
C GLU A 205 24.09 0.96 7.61
N VAL A 206 24.11 -0.35 7.37
CA VAL A 206 24.35 -1.34 8.42
C VAL A 206 25.82 -1.71 8.39
N GLU A 207 26.53 -1.43 9.48
CA GLU A 207 27.96 -1.71 9.63
C GLU A 207 28.23 -3.21 9.39
N GLY A 208 29.18 -3.53 8.50
CA GLY A 208 29.52 -4.92 8.16
C GLY A 208 28.59 -5.59 7.14
N ARG A 209 27.56 -4.91 6.63
CA ARG A 209 26.80 -5.34 5.44
C ARG A 209 27.21 -4.46 4.27
N ALA A 210 27.71 -5.07 3.19
CA ALA A 210 27.96 -4.33 1.96
C ALA A 210 26.67 -3.60 1.55
N ALA A 211 26.79 -2.30 1.27
CA ALA A 211 25.67 -1.50 0.78
C ALA A 211 25.07 -2.22 -0.43
N VAL A 212 23.82 -2.67 -0.32
CA VAL A 212 23.02 -3.00 -1.49
C VAL A 212 22.70 -1.65 -2.13
N VAL A 213 23.65 -1.14 -2.92
CA VAL A 213 23.48 0.04 -3.74
C VAL A 213 22.28 -0.21 -4.62
N GLN A 214 21.25 0.62 -4.45
CA GLN A 214 20.10 0.70 -5.34
C GLN A 214 20.60 1.06 -6.75
N ALA A 215 20.78 0.06 -7.60
CA ALA A 215 20.68 0.24 -9.04
C ALA A 215 19.26 -0.19 -9.43
N VAL A 216 18.30 0.71 -9.21
CA VAL A 216 17.08 0.67 -10.02
C VAL A 216 17.46 1.36 -11.32
N ASP A 217 18.04 0.59 -12.24
CA ASP A 217 18.05 0.99 -13.65
C ASP A 217 16.59 1.12 -14.06
N VAL A 218 16.10 2.36 -14.05
CA VAL A 218 14.90 2.72 -14.78
C VAL A 218 15.28 2.56 -16.24
N ALA A 219 14.99 1.37 -16.79
CA ALA A 219 14.97 1.15 -18.23
C ALA A 219 13.88 2.06 -18.81
N VAL A 220 14.25 3.30 -19.10
CA VAL A 220 13.50 4.18 -19.99
C VAL A 220 13.57 3.52 -21.36
N PRO A 221 12.45 3.11 -21.98
CA PRO A 221 12.49 2.73 -23.37
C PRO A 221 12.81 4.00 -24.16
N LEU A 222 14.02 4.07 -24.72
CA LEU A 222 14.37 5.03 -25.74
C LEU A 222 13.36 4.88 -26.87
N LEU A 223 12.48 5.89 -26.98
CA LEU A 223 11.64 6.13 -28.15
C LEU A 223 12.53 6.07 -29.40
N ALA A 224 12.41 4.98 -30.15
CA ALA A 224 12.98 4.85 -31.47
C ALA A 224 12.29 5.85 -32.40
N SER A 225 12.83 7.07 -32.44
CA SER A 225 12.55 8.01 -33.51
C SER A 225 13.35 7.58 -34.73
N GLN A 226 12.79 6.72 -35.57
CA GLN A 226 13.24 6.58 -36.95
C GLN A 226 12.13 7.04 -37.88
N ARG A 227 12.24 8.33 -38.23
CA ARG A 227 11.61 8.92 -39.40
C ARG A 227 12.04 8.13 -40.63
N GLN A 228 11.05 7.64 -41.38
CA GLN A 228 11.25 7.21 -42.76
C GLN A 228 11.90 8.34 -43.57
N PRO A 229 12.98 8.10 -44.32
CA PRO A 229 13.31 8.95 -45.44
C PRO A 229 12.34 8.61 -46.59
N GLN A 230 11.40 9.52 -46.85
CA GLN A 230 10.75 9.58 -48.16
C GLN A 230 11.83 9.92 -49.20
N GLN A 231 12.28 8.92 -49.95
CA GLN A 231 12.97 9.16 -51.20
C GLN A 231 11.95 9.64 -52.24
N ALA A 232 12.02 10.93 -52.53
CA ALA A 232 11.61 11.46 -53.81
C ALA A 232 12.74 11.20 -54.82
N ALA A 233 12.37 10.64 -55.98
CA ALA A 233 12.83 10.99 -57.34
C ALA A 233 13.13 9.78 -58.25
N LEU A 234 12.40 9.75 -59.38
CA LEU A 234 12.78 9.27 -60.73
C LEU A 234 12.95 7.74 -60.85
N PHE A 235 12.18 6.99 -61.64
CA PHE A 235 11.60 7.19 -62.97
C PHE A 235 10.22 6.54 -63.08
#